data_AF-A0A0R3WYW0-F1
#
_entry.id   AF-A0A0R3WYW0-F1
#
_cell.length_a   1.000
_cell.length_b   1.000
_cell.length_c   1.000
_cell.angle_alpha   90.00
_cell.angle_beta   90.00
_cell.angle_gamma   90.00
#
_symmetry.space_group_name_H-M   'P 1'
#
loop_
_entity.id
_entity.type
_entity.pdbx_description
1 polymer ?
#
loop_
_entity_poly.entity_id
_entity_poly.type
_entity_poly.pdbx_seq_one_letter_code
_entity_poly.pdbx_strand_id
1 'polypeptide(L)'
;MKNDASAIFIVAAVFYVAQTLNVTLDFGKAVIVIILTTAYVTALPNVPSASVVVVITILSSIGLDPGGVSLLYAVEWLNDRLRSGSIVFSHISCTAFVYHVCEKDLKEGRKGDEVFENEEKTHVTAF
;
A
#
# COMPACT_ATOMS: atom_id res chain seq x y z
N MET A 1 -10.84 -2.49 9.77
CA MET A 1 -11.03 -3.38 8.60
C MET A 1 -10.86 -2.51 7.35
N LYS A 2 -9.76 -2.69 6.62
CA LYS A 2 -9.35 -1.83 5.49
C LYS A 2 -8.74 -2.67 4.35
N ASN A 3 -8.94 -3.99 4.36
CA ASN A 3 -8.16 -4.96 3.56
C ASN A 3 -8.98 -5.60 2.42
N ASP A 4 -10.16 -5.06 2.12
CA ASP A 4 -11.08 -5.61 1.12
C ASP A 4 -10.46 -5.63 -0.29
N ALA A 5 -9.62 -4.63 -0.60
CA ALA A 5 -8.89 -4.56 -1.87
C ALA A 5 -7.96 -5.77 -2.07
N SER A 6 -7.23 -6.17 -1.03
CA SER A 6 -6.34 -7.34 -1.09
C SER A 6 -7.12 -8.65 -1.17
N ALA A 7 -8.25 -8.75 -0.46
CA ALA A 7 -9.11 -9.93 -0.50
C ALA A 7 -9.67 -10.18 -1.91
N ILE A 8 -10.24 -9.13 -2.53
CA ILE A 8 -10.77 -9.20 -3.90
C ILE A 8 -9.68 -9.57 -4.90
N PHE A 9 -8.48 -8.99 -4.76
CA PHE A 9 -7.36 -9.31 -5.64
C PHE A 9 -6.96 -10.79 -5.55
N ILE A 10 -6.82 -11.33 -4.33
CA ILE A 10 -6.42 -12.71 -4.10
C ILE A 10 -7.45 -13.69 -4.68
N VAL A 11 -8.74 -13.47 -4.41
CA VAL A 11 -9.80 -14.35 -4.95
C VAL A 11 -9.84 -14.28 -6.48
N ALA A 12 -9.80 -13.08 -7.05
CA ALA A 12 -9.82 -12.90 -8.51
C ALA A 12 -8.62 -13.59 -9.18
N ALA A 13 -7.42 -13.49 -8.58
CA ALA A 13 -6.21 -14.11 -9.07
C ALA A 13 -6.29 -15.66 -9.04
N VAL A 14 -6.80 -16.25 -7.95
CA VAL A 14 -6.99 -17.71 -7.84
C VAL A 14 -7.98 -18.22 -8.90
N PHE A 15 -9.09 -17.51 -9.10
CA PHE A 15 -10.08 -17.87 -10.12
C PHE A 15 -9.52 -17.74 -11.53
N TYR A 16 -8.77 -16.68 -11.80
CA TYR A 16 -8.10 -16.49 -13.08
C TYR A 16 -7.12 -17.62 -13.39
N VAL A 17 -6.27 -18.02 -12.42
CA VAL A 17 -5.32 -19.13 -12.61
C VAL A 17 -6.05 -20.44 -12.86
N ALA A 18 -7.12 -20.73 -12.12
CA ALA A 18 -7.93 -21.93 -12.32
C ALA A 18 -8.58 -21.99 -13.72
N GLN A 19 -9.08 -20.86 -14.21
CA GLN A 19 -9.63 -20.74 -15.57
C GLN A 19 -8.53 -20.95 -16.63
N THR A 20 -7.34 -20.40 -16.42
CA THR A 20 -6.21 -20.54 -17.34
C THR A 20 -5.74 -22.00 -17.46
N LEU A 21 -5.83 -22.76 -16.36
CA LEU A 21 -5.52 -24.19 -16.32
C LEU A 21 -6.66 -25.10 -16.80
N ASN A 22 -7.79 -24.53 -17.26
CA ASN A 22 -9.01 -25.27 -17.64
C ASN A 22 -9.53 -26.20 -16.53
N VAL A 23 -9.34 -25.83 -15.25
CA VAL A 23 -9.84 -26.60 -14.12
C VAL A 23 -11.13 -25.98 -13.59
N THR A 24 -12.19 -26.79 -13.52
CA THR A 24 -13.44 -26.38 -12.88
C THR A 24 -13.28 -26.36 -11.36
N LEU A 25 -13.43 -25.18 -10.75
CA LEU A 25 -13.50 -25.08 -9.29
C LEU A 25 -14.79 -25.73 -8.78
N ASP A 26 -14.63 -26.82 -8.04
CA ASP A 26 -15.73 -27.41 -7.28
C ASP A 26 -16.13 -26.50 -6.10
N PHE A 27 -17.37 -26.62 -5.63
CA PHE A 27 -17.88 -25.85 -4.49
C PHE A 27 -17.00 -26.00 -3.25
N GLY A 28 -16.46 -27.20 -3.00
CA GLY A 28 -15.54 -27.43 -1.89
C GLY A 28 -14.25 -26.60 -1.99
N LYS A 29 -13.70 -26.45 -3.19
CA LYS A 29 -12.50 -25.62 -3.42
C LYS A 29 -12.80 -24.13 -3.25
N ALA A 30 -13.98 -23.68 -3.68
CA ALA A 30 -14.40 -22.29 -3.50
C ALA A 30 -14.50 -21.91 -2.00
N VAL A 31 -15.04 -22.79 -1.16
CA VAL A 31 -15.12 -22.58 0.30
C VAL A 31 -13.72 -22.49 0.92
N ILE A 32 -12.80 -23.38 0.51
CA ILE A 32 -11.40 -23.37 0.98
C ILE A 32 -10.73 -22.04 0.62
N VAL A 33 -10.90 -21.55 -0.62
CA VAL A 33 -10.34 -20.26 -1.06
C VAL A 33 -10.85 -19.10 -0.21
N ILE A 34 -12.15 -19.06 0.09
CA ILE A 34 -12.74 -17.98 0.92
C ILE A 34 -12.17 -18.00 2.33
N ILE A 35 -12.09 -19.18 2.96
CA ILE A 35 -11.58 -19.31 4.34
C ILE A 35 -10.10 -18.92 4.41
N LEU A 36 -9.26 -19.45 3.51
CA LEU A 36 -7.84 -19.09 3.49
C LEU A 36 -7.64 -17.61 3.18
N THR A 37 -8.37 -17.06 2.21
CA THR A 37 -8.25 -15.63 1.86
C THR A 37 -8.60 -14.77 3.06
N THR A 38 -9.69 -15.08 3.77
CA THR A 38 -10.11 -14.32 4.95
C THR A 38 -9.04 -14.35 6.05
N ALA A 39 -8.46 -15.53 6.31
CA ALA A 39 -7.38 -15.67 7.29
C ALA A 39 -6.13 -14.87 6.86
N TYR A 40 -5.69 -15.02 5.61
CA TYR A 40 -4.50 -14.33 5.10
C TYR A 40 -4.64 -12.82 5.08
N VAL A 41 -5.80 -12.31 4.68
CA VAL A 41 -6.04 -10.86 4.57
C VAL A 41 -5.87 -10.15 5.91
N THR A 42 -6.11 -10.82 7.05
CA THR A 42 -5.80 -10.27 8.38
C THR A 42 -4.33 -10.38 8.78
N ALA A 43 -3.62 -11.37 8.22
CA ALA A 43 -2.23 -11.69 8.55
C ALA A 43 -1.21 -11.02 7.62
N LEU A 44 -1.65 -10.44 6.50
CA LEU A 44 -0.79 -9.83 5.51
C LEU A 44 -0.14 -8.53 6.05
N PRO A 45 1.20 -8.52 6.26
CA PRO A 45 1.90 -7.28 6.53
C PRO A 45 1.88 -6.40 5.27
N ASN A 46 2.05 -5.09 5.43
CA ASN A 46 2.01 -4.12 4.34
C ASN A 46 3.30 -4.14 3.50
N VAL A 47 3.66 -5.32 2.98
CA VAL A 47 4.90 -5.61 2.25
C VAL A 47 4.57 -5.80 0.77
N PRO A 48 5.29 -5.12 -0.13
CA PRO A 48 5.13 -5.34 -1.58
C PRO A 48 5.45 -6.79 -1.95
N SER A 49 4.71 -7.37 -2.90
CA SER A 49 4.79 -8.80 -3.30
C SER A 49 4.15 -9.82 -2.34
N ALA A 50 3.69 -9.42 -1.15
CA ALA A 50 3.07 -10.36 -0.20
C ALA A 50 1.79 -11.02 -0.77
N SER A 51 1.07 -10.32 -1.64
CA SER A 51 -0.14 -10.82 -2.31
C SER A 51 0.11 -12.03 -3.21
N VAL A 52 1.21 -12.05 -3.96
CA VAL A 52 1.53 -13.15 -4.88
C VAL A 52 1.85 -14.43 -4.11
N VAL A 53 2.62 -14.31 -3.02
CA VAL A 53 2.94 -15.45 -2.14
C VAL A 53 1.67 -16.10 -1.60
N VAL A 54 0.69 -15.29 -1.17
CA VAL A 54 -0.59 -15.80 -0.68
C VAL A 54 -1.37 -16.53 -1.76
N VAL A 55 -1.42 -16.00 -2.99
CA VAL A 55 -2.09 -16.69 -4.10
C VAL A 55 -1.43 -18.04 -4.38
N ILE A 56 -0.10 -18.11 -4.37
CA ILE A 56 0.64 -19.38 -4.54
C ILE A 56 0.32 -20.35 -3.39
N THR A 57 0.28 -19.88 -2.15
CA THR A 57 -0.07 -20.73 -1.00
C THR A 57 -1.50 -21.27 -1.10
N ILE A 58 -2.45 -20.44 -1.53
CA ILE A 58 -3.85 -20.87 -1.71
C ILE A 58 -3.96 -21.89 -2.85
N LEU A 59 -3.30 -21.66 -3.99
CA LEU A 59 -3.26 -22.59 -5.12
C LEU A 59 -2.67 -23.95 -4.71
N SER A 60 -1.56 -23.93 -3.97
CA SER A 60 -0.96 -25.15 -3.42
C SER A 60 -1.91 -25.89 -2.46
N SER A 61 -2.67 -25.16 -1.65
CA SER A 61 -3.64 -25.73 -0.70
C SER A 61 -4.83 -26.42 -1.38
N ILE A 62 -5.19 -26.03 -2.61
CA ILE A 62 -6.24 -26.66 -3.40
C ILE A 62 -5.70 -27.68 -4.43
N GLY A 63 -4.39 -27.93 -4.43
CA GLY A 63 -3.72 -28.91 -5.29
C GLY A 63 -3.55 -28.47 -6.74
N LEU A 64 -3.54 -27.16 -7.01
CA LEU A 64 -3.34 -26.59 -8.34
C LEU A 64 -1.88 -26.16 -8.54
N ASP A 65 -1.30 -26.51 -9.69
CA ASP A 65 0.07 -26.15 -10.04
C ASP A 65 0.19 -24.62 -10.27
N PRO A 66 1.07 -23.91 -9.55
CA PRO A 66 1.24 -22.47 -9.71
C PRO A 66 1.96 -22.07 -11.00
N GLY A 67 2.27 -22.99 -11.93
CA GLY A 67 2.98 -22.70 -13.18
C GLY A 67 2.33 -21.61 -14.05
N GLY A 68 1.03 -21.32 -13.88
CA GLY A 68 0.28 -20.29 -14.61
C GLY A 68 0.38 -18.84 -14.09
N VAL A 69 1.26 -18.53 -13.13
CA VAL A 69 1.29 -17.21 -12.44
C VAL A 69 2.05 -16.09 -13.18
N SER A 70 2.41 -16.25 -14.45
CA SER A 70 3.17 -15.23 -15.19
C SER A 70 2.44 -13.89 -15.30
N LEU A 71 1.12 -13.90 -15.52
CA LEU A 71 0.30 -12.68 -15.54
C LEU A 71 0.21 -12.03 -14.14
N LEU A 72 0.22 -12.83 -13.07
CA LEU A 72 0.21 -12.31 -11.70
C LEU A 72 1.43 -11.44 -11.42
N TYR A 73 2.61 -11.83 -11.89
CA TYR A 73 3.82 -11.02 -11.75
C TYR A 73 3.73 -9.69 -12.49
N ALA A 74 3.14 -9.67 -13.69
CA ALA A 74 2.92 -8.44 -14.44
C ALA A 74 1.95 -7.49 -13.71
N VAL A 75 0.90 -8.04 -13.10
CA VAL A 75 -0.06 -7.25 -12.31
C VAL A 75 0.55 -6.78 -10.99
N GLU A 76 1.38 -7.59 -10.32
CA GLU A 76 2.06 -7.19 -9.09
C GLU A 76 2.99 -6.00 -9.34
N TRP A 77 3.71 -5.98 -10.47
CA TRP A 77 4.50 -4.82 -10.88
C TRP A 77 3.67 -3.54 -11.01
N LEU A 78 2.49 -3.64 -11.66
CA LEU A 78 1.60 -2.49 -11.79
C LEU A 78 1.02 -2.06 -10.43
N ASN A 79 0.61 -3.03 -9.62
CA ASN A 79 0.05 -2.81 -8.29
C ASN A 79 1.06 -2.13 -7.36
N ASP A 80 2.35 -2.49 -7.45
CA ASP A 80 3.42 -1.85 -6.72
C ASP A 80 3.56 -0.36 -7.09
N ARG A 81 3.50 -0.04 -8.39
CA ARG A 81 3.52 1.36 -8.86
C ARG A 81 2.32 2.18 -8.39
N LEU A 82 1.12 1.60 -8.42
CA LEU A 82 -0.09 2.26 -7.93
C LEU A 82 -0.04 2.48 -6.41
N ARG A 83 0.51 1.53 -5.66
CA ARG A 83 0.70 1.65 -4.21
C ARG A 83 1.65 2.78 -3.87
N SER A 84 2.83 2.84 -4.49
CA SER A 84 3.76 3.95 -4.26
C SER A 84 3.16 5.30 -4.66
N GLY A 85 2.45 5.37 -5.80
CA GLY A 85 1.81 6.60 -6.26
C GLY A 85 0.73 7.13 -5.30
N SER A 86 -0.14 6.25 -4.80
CA SER A 86 -1.20 6.63 -3.85
C SER A 86 -0.65 7.07 -2.49
N ILE A 87 0.41 6.42 -1.99
CA ILE A 87 1.10 6.84 -0.76
C ILE A 87 1.68 8.25 -0.94
N VAL A 88 2.44 8.50 -2.01
CA VAL A 88 3.04 9.82 -2.29
C VAL A 88 1.97 10.91 -2.43
N PHE A 89 0.89 10.63 -3.15
CA PHE A 89 -0.23 11.57 -3.31
C PHE A 89 -0.85 11.96 -1.96
N SER A 90 -1.02 10.99 -1.06
CA SER A 90 -1.52 11.24 0.30
C SER A 90 -0.56 12.11 1.12
N HIS A 91 0.75 11.86 1.04
CA HIS A 91 1.74 12.67 1.75
C HIS A 91 1.76 14.12 1.25
N ILE A 92 1.75 14.33 -0.07
CA ILE A 92 1.70 15.68 -0.67
C ILE A 92 0.44 16.41 -0.20
N SER A 93 -0.71 15.75 -0.24
CA SER A 93 -1.98 16.33 0.21
C SER A 93 -1.94 16.71 1.69
N CYS A 94 -1.36 15.86 2.54
CA CYS A 94 -1.19 16.12 3.97
C CYS A 94 -0.25 17.31 4.21
N THR A 95 0.92 17.34 3.55
CA THR A 95 1.87 18.46 3.67
C THR A 95 1.24 19.77 3.20
N ALA A 96 0.50 19.78 2.09
CA ALA A 96 -0.18 20.97 1.60
C ALA A 96 -1.26 21.45 2.59
N PHE A 97 -2.03 20.53 3.16
CA PHE A 97 -3.04 20.85 4.17
C PHE A 97 -2.41 21.41 5.44
N VAL A 98 -1.37 20.76 5.97
CA VAL A 98 -0.64 21.22 7.16
C VAL A 98 -0.02 22.59 6.93
N TYR A 99 0.59 22.84 5.76
CA TYR A 99 1.12 24.16 5.41
C TYR A 99 0.05 25.25 5.46
N HIS A 100 -1.14 24.98 4.92
CA HIS A 100 -2.23 25.95 4.92
C HIS A 100 -2.79 26.22 6.33
N VAL A 101 -2.88 25.18 7.17
CA VAL A 101 -3.34 25.32 8.55
C VAL A 101 -2.32 26.05 9.43
N CYS A 102 -1.04 25.72 9.31
CA CYS A 102 0.04 26.33 10.09
C CYS A 102 0.60 27.62 9.49
N GLU A 103 0.00 28.16 8.41
CA GLU A 103 0.51 29.35 7.73
C GLU A 103 0.62 30.57 8.68
N LYS A 104 -0.29 30.68 9.66
CA LYS A 104 -0.29 31.77 10.65
C LYS A 104 0.85 31.58 11.66
N ASP A 105 0.97 30.40 12.23
CA ASP A 105 2.02 30.07 13.21
C ASP A 105 3.42 30.12 12.59
N LEU A 106 3.56 29.74 11.31
CA LEU A 106 4.81 29.86 10.55
C LEU A 106 5.19 31.32 10.27
N LYS A 107 4.22 32.19 9.99
CA LYS A 107 4.49 33.63 9.80
C LYS A 107 4.87 34.32 11.12
N GLU A 108 4.32 33.86 12.23
CA GLU A 108 4.59 34.37 13.57
C GLU A 108 5.96 33.88 14.08
N GLY A 109 6.28 32.59 13.87
CA GLY A 109 7.61 32.02 14.14
C GLY A 109 8.72 32.64 13.29
N ARG A 110 8.49 32.87 11.98
CA ARG A 110 9.48 33.50 11.09
C ARG A 110 9.74 34.97 11.42
N LYS A 111 8.74 35.68 11.95
CA LYS A 111 8.95 37.03 12.52
C LYS A 111 9.77 36.98 13.81
N GLY A 112 9.58 35.97 14.65
CA GLY A 112 10.40 35.75 15.83
C GLY A 112 11.87 35.52 15.46
N ASP A 113 12.15 34.59 14.55
CA ASP A 113 13.50 34.26 14.12
C ASP A 113 14.23 35.45 13.45
N GLU A 114 13.52 36.22 12.61
CA GLU A 114 14.08 37.44 12.00
C GLU A 114 14.36 38.55 13.04
N VAL A 115 13.62 38.61 14.15
CA VAL A 115 13.87 39.55 15.26
C VAL A 115 15.07 39.11 16.10
N PHE A 116 15.19 37.82 16.42
CA PHE A 116 16.34 37.28 17.16
C PHE A 116 17.65 37.40 16.39
N GLU A 117 17.65 37.14 15.07
CA GLU A 117 18.86 37.26 14.25
C GLU A 117 19.31 38.72 14.05
N ASN A 118 18.37 39.67 14.11
CA ASN A 118 18.68 41.10 14.02
C ASN A 118 19.18 41.65 15.37
N GLU A 119 18.66 41.18 16.50
CA GLU A 119 19.22 41.50 17.83
C GLU A 119 20.65 40.96 17.99
N GLU A 120 20.92 39.72 17.53
CA GLU A 120 22.26 39.14 17.59
C GLU A 120 23.28 39.90 16.73
N LYS A 121 22.92 40.29 15.49
CA LYS A 121 23.79 41.12 14.64
C LYS A 121 24.05 42.50 15.24
N THR A 122 23.04 43.14 15.82
CA THR A 122 23.17 44.47 16.42
C THR A 122 24.12 44.45 17.63
N HIS A 123 24.10 43.37 18.41
CA HIS A 123 24.97 43.20 19.58
C HIS A 123 26.42 42.86 19.23
N VAL A 124 26.67 42.24 18.07
CA VAL A 124 28.02 41.92 17.56
C VAL A 124 28.67 43.11 16.83
N THR A 125 27.88 44.00 16.23
CA THR A 125 28.39 45.22 15.55
C THR A 125 28.64 46.41 16.48
N ALA A 126 28.33 46.30 17.78
CA ALA A 126 28.46 47.37 18.77
C ALA A 126 29.85 47.42 19.46
N PHE A 127 30.84 46.66 18.98
CA PHE A 127 32.23 46.70 19.44
C PHE A 127 33.20 46.96 18.29
#